data_AF-A0A2D4LWM0-F1
#
_entry.id   AF-A0A2D4LWM0-F1
#
_cell.length_a   1.000
_cell.length_b   1.000
_cell.length_c   1.000
_cell.angle_alpha   90.00
_cell.angle_beta   90.00
_cell.angle_gamma   90.00
#
_symmetry.space_group_name_H-M   'P 1'
#
loop_
_entity.id
_entity.type
_entity.pdbx_description
1 polymer ?
#
loop_
_entity_poly.entity_id
_entity_poly.type
_entity_poly.pdbx_seq_one_letter_code
_entity_poly.pdbx_strand_id
1 'polypeptide(L)'
;CSDEIAIELRSSVGAPVEVIHNFQVDFVWKSTSFDRMQSALKTFAVDETSVSGYIYHKLLGHEVEDVIIKCQLPKRFTAQGLPDLNHSQVYAVKTVLQRPLSLIQGPPGTGKTVTSATIVYHLARQGNGPVLVCAPSNIAVDQLTEKIHQTGLKVVRLCAKSREAIDSPVSFLALHNQIR
;
A
#
# COMPACT_ATOMS: atom_id res chain seq x y z
N CYS A 1 -11.80 -26.56 6.45
CA CYS A 1 -12.44 -25.62 5.53
C CYS A 1 -13.92 -25.85 5.63
N SER A 2 -14.68 -24.87 6.12
CA SER A 2 -16.12 -24.86 5.88
C SER A 2 -16.34 -24.30 4.47
N ASP A 3 -17.20 -24.94 3.69
CA ASP A 3 -17.64 -24.47 2.37
C ASP A 3 -18.73 -23.39 2.48
N GLU A 4 -18.85 -22.77 3.66
CA GLU A 4 -19.88 -21.80 4.01
C GLU A 4 -19.39 -20.37 3.78
N ILE A 5 -20.27 -19.52 3.25
CA ILE A 5 -20.05 -18.08 3.11
C ILE A 5 -20.88 -17.37 4.17
N ALA A 6 -20.22 -16.56 5.02
CA ALA A 6 -20.88 -15.70 6.00
C ALA A 6 -20.93 -14.25 5.50
N ILE A 7 -22.04 -13.55 5.77
CA ILE A 7 -22.22 -12.13 5.49
C ILE A 7 -22.77 -11.40 6.71
N GLU A 8 -22.41 -10.14 6.87
CA GLU A 8 -22.98 -9.25 7.89
C GLU A 8 -24.04 -8.35 7.25
N LEU A 9 -25.27 -8.37 7.78
CA LEU A 9 -26.33 -7.48 7.34
C LEU A 9 -26.11 -6.07 7.88
N ARG A 10 -26.27 -5.04 7.03
CA ARG A 10 -26.14 -3.64 7.45
C ARG A 10 -27.15 -3.21 8.51
N SER A 11 -28.31 -3.88 8.55
CA SER A 11 -29.37 -3.66 9.53
C SER A 11 -29.87 -5.02 9.99
N SER A 12 -30.00 -5.19 11.30
CA SER A 12 -30.61 -6.38 11.91
C SER A 12 -32.14 -6.33 11.93
N VAL A 13 -32.74 -5.18 11.64
CA VAL A 13 -34.18 -4.97 11.74
C VAL A 13 -34.91 -5.72 10.62
N GLY A 14 -35.82 -6.62 11.00
CA GLY A 14 -36.69 -7.34 10.07
C GLY A 14 -36.03 -8.49 9.30
N ALA A 15 -34.85 -8.94 9.73
CA ALA A 15 -34.22 -10.12 9.12
C ALA A 15 -35.07 -11.39 9.40
N PRO A 16 -35.41 -12.19 8.38
CA PRO A 16 -36.27 -13.38 8.54
C PRO A 16 -35.48 -14.57 9.12
N VAL A 17 -35.12 -14.50 10.40
CA VAL A 17 -34.25 -15.47 11.09
C VAL A 17 -34.86 -16.87 11.23
N GLU A 18 -36.19 -16.99 11.15
CA GLU A 18 -36.92 -18.26 11.26
C GLU A 18 -36.97 -19.03 9.92
N VAL A 19 -36.66 -18.36 8.80
CA VAL A 19 -36.69 -18.97 7.46
C VAL A 19 -35.27 -19.42 7.09
N ILE A 20 -35.12 -20.68 6.69
CA ILE A 20 -33.80 -21.29 6.43
C ILE A 20 -33.60 -21.84 5.00
N HIS A 21 -34.62 -21.75 4.13
CA HIS A 21 -34.56 -22.19 2.73
C HIS A 21 -35.16 -21.12 1.81
N ASN A 22 -34.98 -21.28 0.49
CA ASN A 22 -35.53 -20.40 -0.56
C ASN A 22 -35.00 -18.95 -0.53
N PHE A 23 -33.74 -18.76 -0.14
CA PHE A 23 -33.05 -17.49 -0.33
C PHE A 23 -32.45 -17.39 -1.74
N GLN A 24 -32.42 -16.17 -2.26
CA GLN A 24 -31.63 -15.81 -3.44
C GLN A 24 -30.43 -14.96 -3.01
N VAL A 25 -29.29 -15.21 -3.62
CA VAL A 25 -28.04 -14.48 -3.37
C VAL A 25 -27.59 -13.81 -4.66
N ASP A 26 -27.53 -12.49 -4.65
CA ASP A 26 -27.05 -11.70 -5.77
C ASP A 26 -25.73 -10.98 -5.42
N PHE A 27 -24.77 -11.01 -6.35
CA PHE A 27 -23.52 -10.27 -6.21
C PHE A 27 -23.72 -8.82 -6.63
N VAL A 28 -23.66 -7.91 -5.66
CA VAL A 28 -23.79 -6.47 -5.94
C VAL A 28 -22.51 -5.93 -6.57
N TRP A 29 -22.57 -5.59 -7.85
CA TRP A 29 -21.49 -4.89 -8.54
C TRP A 29 -21.36 -3.43 -8.05
N LYS A 30 -20.12 -2.96 -7.92
CA LYS A 30 -19.80 -1.57 -7.57
C LYS A 30 -18.77 -1.01 -8.54
N SER A 31 -19.06 0.14 -9.11
CA SER A 31 -18.19 0.86 -10.05
C SER A 31 -16.98 1.53 -9.39
N THR A 32 -16.93 1.61 -8.05
CA THR A 32 -16.01 2.49 -7.32
C THR A 32 -14.53 2.33 -7.70
N SER A 33 -14.05 1.12 -8.00
CA SER A 33 -12.67 0.91 -8.46
C SER A 33 -12.44 1.51 -9.85
N PHE A 34 -13.38 1.31 -10.78
CA PHE A 34 -13.33 1.85 -12.13
C PHE A 34 -13.46 3.38 -12.15
N ASP A 35 -14.37 3.92 -11.35
CA ASP A 35 -14.55 5.37 -11.22
C ASP A 35 -13.27 6.05 -10.72
N ARG A 36 -12.57 5.43 -9.76
CA ARG A 36 -11.27 5.91 -9.27
C ARG A 36 -10.18 5.85 -10.34
N MET A 37 -10.12 4.77 -11.14
CA MET A 37 -9.16 4.67 -12.23
C MET A 37 -9.41 5.74 -13.29
N GLN A 38 -10.66 5.95 -13.71
CA GLN A 38 -11.03 6.99 -14.66
C GLN A 38 -10.74 8.39 -14.11
N SER A 39 -11.06 8.63 -12.84
CA SER A 39 -10.72 9.88 -12.17
C SER A 39 -9.21 10.11 -12.14
N ALA A 40 -8.39 9.08 -11.86
CA ALA A 40 -6.94 9.20 -11.84
C ALA A 40 -6.36 9.52 -13.22
N LEU A 41 -6.86 8.88 -14.29
CA LEU A 41 -6.49 9.20 -15.67
C LEU A 41 -6.86 10.63 -16.04
N LYS A 42 -8.07 11.06 -15.65
CA LYS A 42 -8.51 12.45 -15.85
C LYS A 42 -7.58 13.42 -15.13
N THR A 43 -7.30 13.21 -13.85
CA THR A 43 -6.39 14.05 -13.06
C THR A 43 -4.98 14.10 -13.69
N PHE A 44 -4.43 12.96 -14.09
CA PHE A 44 -3.13 12.90 -14.76
C PHE A 44 -3.09 13.70 -16.07
N ALA A 45 -4.21 13.77 -16.80
CA ALA A 45 -4.30 14.51 -18.05
C ALA A 45 -4.56 16.02 -17.88
N VAL A 46 -5.28 16.43 -16.82
CA VAL A 46 -5.76 17.83 -16.67
C VAL A 46 -5.02 18.63 -15.60
N ASP A 47 -4.38 17.97 -14.64
CA ASP A 47 -3.68 18.61 -13.52
C ASP A 47 -2.18 18.35 -13.62
N GLU A 48 -1.45 19.36 -14.10
CA GLU A 48 0.01 19.32 -14.26
C GLU A 48 0.76 19.20 -12.92
N THR A 49 0.10 19.46 -11.78
CA THR A 49 0.70 19.33 -10.45
C THR A 49 0.50 17.94 -9.82
N SER A 50 -0.24 17.06 -10.49
CA SER A 50 -0.55 15.71 -9.99
C SER A 50 0.68 14.80 -9.85
N VAL A 51 1.72 15.03 -10.67
CA VAL A 51 3.04 14.38 -10.60
C VAL A 51 4.14 15.37 -10.97
N SER A 52 5.40 15.05 -10.67
CA SER A 52 6.51 15.86 -11.16
C SER A 52 6.69 15.73 -12.68
N GLY A 53 7.21 16.78 -13.33
CA GLY A 53 7.47 16.77 -14.78
C GLY A 53 8.36 15.59 -15.21
N TYR A 54 9.39 15.25 -14.43
CA TYR A 54 10.24 14.09 -14.72
C TYR A 54 9.42 12.79 -14.78
N ILE A 55 8.54 12.55 -13.80
CA ILE A 55 7.69 11.36 -13.76
C ILE A 55 6.68 11.38 -14.91
N TYR A 56 6.07 12.52 -15.20
CA TYR A 56 5.16 12.70 -16.33
C TYR A 56 5.81 12.26 -17.65
N HIS A 57 6.98 12.81 -17.98
CA HIS A 57 7.69 12.47 -19.22
C HIS A 57 8.15 11.01 -19.25
N LYS A 58 8.69 10.45 -18.16
CA LYS A 58 9.08 9.03 -18.11
C LYS A 58 7.87 8.11 -18.29
N LEU A 59 6.71 8.42 -17.70
CA LEU A 59 5.49 7.59 -17.84
C LEU A 59 4.94 7.59 -19.27
N LEU A 60 5.08 8.70 -20.00
CA LEU A 60 4.67 8.80 -21.41
C LEU A 60 5.70 8.23 -22.40
N GLY A 61 6.84 7.72 -21.91
CA GLY A 61 7.89 7.17 -22.76
C GLY A 61 8.71 8.23 -23.52
N HIS A 62 8.64 9.49 -23.08
CA HIS A 62 9.49 10.55 -23.63
C HIS A 62 10.95 10.36 -23.19
N GLU A 63 11.89 10.77 -24.05
CA GLU A 63 13.30 10.83 -23.67
C GLU A 63 13.53 11.97 -22.69
N VAL A 64 14.08 11.63 -21.52
CA VAL A 64 14.50 12.58 -20.50
C VAL A 64 15.80 12.12 -19.87
N GLU A 65 16.69 13.08 -19.64
CA GLU A 65 17.97 12.86 -18.96
C GLU A 65 17.74 12.36 -17.53
N ASP A 66 18.60 11.44 -17.08
CA ASP A 66 18.47 10.87 -15.74
C ASP A 66 18.80 11.90 -14.66
N VAL A 67 17.86 12.04 -13.72
CA VAL A 67 17.98 12.99 -12.59
C VAL A 67 18.42 12.25 -11.33
N ILE A 68 19.38 12.82 -10.62
CA ILE A 68 19.83 12.36 -9.31
C ILE A 68 19.20 13.23 -8.22
N ILE A 69 18.43 12.61 -7.33
CA ILE A 69 17.92 13.25 -6.13
C ILE A 69 19.07 13.40 -5.14
N LYS A 70 19.36 14.65 -4.77
CA LYS A 70 20.29 14.95 -3.67
C LYS A 70 19.60 14.64 -2.35
N CYS A 71 20.05 13.61 -1.65
CA CYS A 71 19.59 13.25 -0.32
C CYS A 71 20.78 12.86 0.56
N GLN A 72 20.62 13.01 1.88
CA GLN A 72 21.59 12.48 2.83
C GLN A 72 21.37 10.97 2.96
N LEU A 73 22.30 10.17 2.42
CA LEU A 73 22.25 8.73 2.56
C LEU A 73 22.49 8.32 4.03
N PRO A 74 21.76 7.30 4.53
CA PRO A 74 21.96 6.81 5.88
C PRO A 74 23.33 6.13 6.02
N LYS A 75 23.93 6.20 7.21
CA LYS A 75 25.19 5.48 7.50
C LYS A 75 25.02 3.95 7.45
N ARG A 76 23.85 3.46 7.84
CA ARG A 76 23.47 2.03 7.77
C ARG A 76 22.15 1.92 7.00
N PHE A 77 22.13 1.06 5.98
CA PHE A 77 20.94 0.83 5.17
C PHE A 77 19.93 -0.11 5.83
N THR A 78 20.34 -1.05 6.69
CA THR A 78 19.39 -1.85 7.48
C THR A 78 18.55 -0.95 8.38
N ALA A 79 17.21 -1.06 8.29
CA ALA A 79 16.29 -0.39 9.19
C ALA A 79 16.23 -1.08 10.55
N GLN A 80 15.99 -0.32 11.61
CA GLN A 80 15.76 -0.88 12.95
C GLN A 80 14.58 -1.87 12.91
N GLY A 81 14.67 -2.97 13.65
CA GLY A 81 13.60 -3.98 13.74
C GLY A 81 13.42 -4.89 12.52
N LEU A 82 14.24 -4.73 11.47
CA LEU A 82 14.24 -5.59 10.28
C LEU A 82 15.53 -6.41 10.17
N PRO A 83 15.50 -7.55 9.45
CA PRO A 83 16.70 -8.35 9.17
C PRO A 83 17.76 -7.55 8.43
N ASP A 84 19.03 -7.93 8.61
CA ASP A 84 20.13 -7.35 7.84
C ASP A 84 19.95 -7.58 6.34
N LEU A 85 20.21 -6.52 5.59
CA LEU A 85 20.10 -6.55 4.14
C LEU A 85 21.35 -7.19 3.53
N ASN A 86 21.14 -8.05 2.53
CA ASN A 86 22.24 -8.52 1.69
C ASN A 86 22.71 -7.43 0.71
N HIS A 87 23.81 -7.70 0.00
CA HIS A 87 24.42 -6.73 -0.92
C HIS A 87 23.46 -6.19 -1.99
N SER A 88 22.64 -7.04 -2.61
CA SER A 88 21.71 -6.60 -3.66
C SER A 88 20.56 -5.76 -3.11
N GLN A 89 20.08 -6.07 -1.90
CA GLN A 89 19.07 -5.28 -1.20
C GLN A 89 19.63 -3.91 -0.78
N VAL A 90 20.85 -3.86 -0.24
CA VAL A 90 21.53 -2.59 0.08
C VAL A 90 21.69 -1.73 -1.17
N TYR A 91 22.13 -2.33 -2.28
CA TYR A 91 22.26 -1.64 -3.56
C TYR A 91 20.92 -1.09 -4.05
N ALA A 92 19.84 -1.86 -3.93
CA ALA A 92 18.49 -1.42 -4.29
C ALA A 92 18.04 -0.22 -3.43
N VAL A 93 18.16 -0.30 -2.10
CA VAL A 93 17.80 0.81 -1.19
C VAL A 93 18.59 2.07 -1.53
N LYS A 94 19.91 1.96 -1.68
CA LYS A 94 20.77 3.09 -2.03
C LYS A 94 20.35 3.75 -3.34
N THR A 95 20.12 2.95 -4.38
CA THR A 95 19.77 3.44 -5.72
C THR A 95 18.42 4.13 -5.72
N VAL A 96 17.42 3.56 -5.03
CA VAL A 96 16.06 4.10 -4.98
C VAL A 96 16.03 5.45 -4.26
N LEU A 97 16.78 5.62 -3.17
CA LEU A 97 16.82 6.89 -2.43
C LEU A 97 17.37 8.07 -3.25
N GLN A 98 18.07 7.80 -4.35
CA GLN A 98 18.72 8.81 -5.18
C GLN A 98 18.05 8.99 -6.55
N ARG A 99 16.96 8.28 -6.84
CA ARG A 99 16.28 8.34 -8.14
C ARG A 99 14.80 8.69 -7.98
N PRO A 100 14.25 9.56 -8.83
CA PRO A 100 12.83 9.92 -8.80
C PRO A 100 11.89 8.79 -9.22
N LEU A 101 12.37 7.83 -10.00
CA LEU A 101 11.64 6.63 -10.40
C LEU A 101 12.59 5.43 -10.36
N SER A 102 12.12 4.32 -9.78
CA SER A 102 12.89 3.07 -9.70
C SER A 102 11.95 1.88 -9.73
N LEU A 103 12.38 0.82 -10.42
CA LEU A 103 11.70 -0.47 -10.45
C LEU A 103 12.60 -1.51 -9.77
N ILE A 104 12.05 -2.21 -8.78
CA ILE A 104 12.74 -3.29 -8.08
C ILE A 104 12.11 -4.60 -8.51
N GLN A 105 12.91 -5.44 -9.15
CA GLN A 105 12.51 -6.80 -9.51
C GLN A 105 13.21 -7.80 -8.61
N GLY A 106 12.49 -8.85 -8.21
CA GLY A 106 13.07 -9.95 -7.45
C GLY A 106 12.20 -11.21 -7.54
N PRO A 107 12.79 -12.40 -7.69
CA PRO A 107 12.07 -13.67 -7.58
C PRO A 107 11.26 -13.83 -6.27
N PRO A 108 10.37 -14.83 -6.17
CA PRO A 108 9.73 -15.19 -4.90
C PRO A 108 10.79 -15.45 -3.81
N GLY A 109 10.52 -15.00 -2.58
CA GLY A 109 11.43 -15.23 -1.45
C GLY A 109 12.64 -14.29 -1.33
N THR A 110 12.93 -13.40 -2.29
CA THR A 110 14.15 -12.55 -2.25
C THR A 110 14.08 -11.31 -1.33
N GLY A 111 13.10 -11.26 -0.42
CA GLY A 111 13.01 -10.18 0.56
C GLY A 111 12.55 -8.82 0.00
N LYS A 112 11.76 -8.81 -1.09
CA LYS A 112 11.17 -7.57 -1.65
C LYS A 112 10.41 -6.75 -0.59
N THR A 113 9.63 -7.40 0.27
CA THR A 113 8.86 -6.73 1.33
C THR A 113 9.78 -6.09 2.37
N VAL A 114 10.86 -6.79 2.79
CA VAL A 114 11.86 -6.25 3.72
C VAL A 114 12.61 -5.06 3.11
N THR A 115 12.99 -5.19 1.84
CA THR A 115 13.64 -4.11 1.08
C THR A 115 12.72 -2.89 0.95
N SER A 116 11.44 -3.11 0.62
CA SER A 116 10.45 -2.04 0.48
C SER A 116 10.19 -1.32 1.82
N ALA A 117 10.01 -2.08 2.91
CA ALA A 117 9.85 -1.50 4.24
C ALA A 117 11.08 -0.68 4.67
N THR A 118 12.28 -1.11 4.28
CA THR A 118 13.52 -0.38 4.55
C THR A 118 13.62 0.93 3.74
N ILE A 119 13.19 0.92 2.47
CA ILE A 119 13.09 2.14 1.66
C ILE A 119 12.11 3.12 2.30
N VAL A 120 10.91 2.66 2.66
CA VAL A 120 9.88 3.48 3.33
C VAL A 120 10.41 4.05 4.64
N TYR A 121 11.14 3.25 5.43
CA TYR A 121 11.77 3.70 6.66
C TYR A 121 12.69 4.90 6.45
N HIS A 122 13.59 4.83 5.46
CA HIS A 122 14.51 5.92 5.19
C HIS A 122 13.80 7.14 4.58
N LEU A 123 12.82 6.95 3.69
CA LEU A 123 12.03 8.05 3.12
C LEU A 123 11.25 8.81 4.20
N ALA A 124 10.59 8.09 5.13
CA ALA A 124 9.84 8.71 6.21
C ALA A 124 10.74 9.53 7.15
N ARG A 125 11.98 9.08 7.36
CA ARG A 125 12.97 9.78 8.19
C ARG A 125 13.55 11.05 7.54
N GLN A 126 13.32 11.29 6.26
CA GLN A 126 13.68 12.56 5.62
C GLN A 126 12.75 13.71 6.05
N GLY A 127 11.59 13.42 6.65
CA GLY A 127 10.73 14.44 7.25
C GLY A 127 9.86 15.23 6.27
N ASN A 128 9.73 14.79 5.02
CA ASN A 128 8.93 15.45 3.97
C ASN A 128 7.42 15.14 4.06
N GLY A 129 6.92 14.79 5.24
CA GLY A 129 5.54 14.34 5.46
C GLY A 129 5.34 12.81 5.34
N PRO A 130 4.07 12.35 5.36
CA PRO A 130 3.75 10.92 5.32
C PRO A 130 4.13 10.27 3.99
N VAL A 131 4.75 9.09 4.04
CA VAL A 131 5.06 8.28 2.86
C VAL A 131 3.86 7.39 2.51
N LEU A 132 3.34 7.50 1.28
CA LEU A 132 2.27 6.65 0.79
C LEU A 132 2.81 5.29 0.35
N VAL A 133 2.20 4.21 0.83
CA VAL A 133 2.53 2.83 0.47
C VAL A 133 1.26 2.14 -0.02
N CYS A 134 1.34 1.50 -1.19
CA CYS A 134 0.20 0.84 -1.83
C CYS A 134 0.59 -0.53 -2.38
N ALA A 135 -0.39 -1.44 -2.44
CA ALA A 135 -0.29 -2.71 -3.13
C ALA A 135 -1.68 -3.11 -3.66
N PRO A 136 -1.77 -3.95 -4.72
CA PRO A 136 -3.03 -4.28 -5.37
C PRO A 136 -3.94 -5.22 -4.55
N SER A 137 -3.42 -5.91 -3.53
CA SER A 137 -4.20 -6.81 -2.66
C SER A 137 -4.08 -6.41 -1.20
N ASN A 138 -5.15 -6.61 -0.42
CA ASN A 138 -5.16 -6.29 1.01
C ASN A 138 -4.10 -7.07 1.78
N ILE A 139 -3.91 -8.36 1.46
CA ILE A 139 -2.88 -9.21 2.10
C ILE A 139 -1.48 -8.61 1.89
N ALA A 140 -1.17 -8.13 0.68
CA ALA A 140 0.13 -7.50 0.41
C ALA A 140 0.29 -6.16 1.15
N VAL A 141 -0.78 -5.36 1.26
CA VAL A 141 -0.77 -4.14 2.08
C VAL A 141 -0.54 -4.47 3.55
N ASP A 142 -1.20 -5.49 4.08
CA ASP A 142 -1.09 -5.88 5.49
C ASP A 142 0.32 -6.40 5.81
N GLN A 143 0.93 -7.19 4.92
CA GLN A 143 2.33 -7.62 5.04
C GLN A 143 3.32 -6.43 5.04
N LEU A 144 3.12 -5.45 4.17
CA LEU A 144 3.94 -4.23 4.16
C LEU A 144 3.73 -3.42 5.44
N THR A 145 2.47 -3.26 5.87
CA THR A 145 2.08 -2.53 7.08
C THR A 145 2.78 -3.12 8.31
N GLU A 146 2.75 -4.45 8.46
CA GLU A 146 3.40 -5.14 9.56
C GLU A 146 4.92 -4.93 9.55
N LYS A 147 5.58 -5.11 8.39
CA LYS A 147 7.03 -4.89 8.26
C LYS A 147 7.44 -3.45 8.53
N ILE A 148 6.66 -2.47 8.07
CA ILE A 148 6.95 -1.06 8.34
C ILE A 148 6.72 -0.75 9.82
N HIS A 149 5.69 -1.30 10.44
CA HIS A 149 5.42 -1.12 11.87
C HIS A 149 6.57 -1.65 12.76
N GLN A 150 7.18 -2.77 12.39
CA GLN A 150 8.37 -3.34 13.08
C GLN A 150 9.54 -2.34 13.14
N THR A 151 9.59 -1.34 12.27
CA THR A 151 10.63 -0.30 12.29
C THR A 151 10.44 0.78 13.36
N GLY A 152 9.31 0.76 14.07
CA GLY A 152 8.94 1.78 15.06
C GLY A 152 8.35 3.07 14.45
N LEU A 153 8.11 3.09 13.14
CA LEU A 153 7.37 4.19 12.51
C LEU A 153 5.91 4.22 12.95
N LYS A 154 5.33 5.43 12.96
CA LYS A 154 3.87 5.61 13.10
C LYS A 154 3.21 5.25 11.77
N VAL A 155 2.42 4.17 11.78
CA VAL A 155 1.76 3.63 10.59
C VAL A 155 0.25 3.74 10.73
N VAL A 156 -0.42 4.18 9.67
CA VAL A 156 -1.88 4.20 9.57
C VAL A 156 -2.30 3.30 8.41
N ARG A 157 -3.09 2.28 8.72
CA ARG A 157 -3.71 1.39 7.71
C ARG A 157 -5.09 1.93 7.34
N LEU A 158 -5.17 2.56 6.17
CA LEU A 158 -6.45 3.02 5.63
C LEU A 158 -7.16 1.87 4.91
N CYS A 159 -8.37 1.51 5.33
CA CYS A 159 -9.21 0.49 4.71
C CYS A 159 -10.56 1.07 4.25
N ALA A 160 -11.21 0.40 3.30
CA ALA A 160 -12.55 0.80 2.86
C ALA A 160 -13.58 0.49 3.96
N LYS A 161 -14.63 1.30 4.07
CA LYS A 161 -15.71 1.10 5.06
C LYS A 161 -16.30 -0.31 5.06
N SER A 162 -16.42 -0.93 3.88
CA SER A 162 -16.93 -2.32 3.75
C SER A 162 -16.00 -3.39 4.31
N ARG A 163 -14.82 -3.02 4.83
CA ARG A 163 -13.85 -3.92 5.45
C ARG A 163 -13.57 -3.56 6.91
N GLU A 164 -14.31 -2.64 7.51
CA GLU A 164 -14.13 -2.26 8.93
C GLU A 164 -14.46 -3.41 9.90
N ALA A 165 -15.33 -4.34 9.49
CA ALA A 165 -15.66 -5.54 10.27
C ALA A 165 -14.72 -6.73 10.01
N ILE A 166 -13.70 -6.58 9.15
CA ILE A 166 -12.78 -7.66 8.81
C ILE A 166 -11.53 -7.55 9.66
N ASP A 167 -11.26 -8.57 10.47
CA ASP A 167 -10.03 -8.66 11.23
C ASP A 167 -8.82 -9.02 10.37
N SER A 168 -7.68 -8.43 10.70
CA SER A 168 -6.38 -8.74 10.13
C SER A 168 -5.28 -8.61 11.20
N PRO A 169 -4.08 -9.18 10.98
CA PRO A 169 -2.95 -9.05 11.90
C PRO A 169 -2.53 -7.60 12.18
N VAL A 170 -2.99 -6.64 11.37
CA VAL A 170 -2.68 -5.21 11.49
C VAL A 170 -3.92 -4.36 11.76
N SER A 171 -5.05 -4.94 12.18
CA SER A 171 -6.28 -4.21 12.50
C SER A 171 -6.07 -3.11 13.56
N PHE A 172 -5.17 -3.32 14.52
CA PHE A 172 -4.83 -2.30 15.53
C PHE A 172 -4.16 -1.05 14.94
N LEU A 173 -3.64 -1.15 13.71
CA LEU A 173 -3.10 -0.03 12.95
C LEU A 173 -4.13 0.62 12.04
N ALA A 174 -5.36 0.09 11.96
CA ALA A 174 -6.39 0.62 11.10
C ALA A 174 -6.90 1.98 11.60
N LEU A 175 -7.12 2.91 10.66
CA LEU A 175 -7.52 4.29 11.01
C LEU A 175 -8.78 4.32 11.90
N HIS A 176 -9.80 3.52 11.55
CA HIS A 176 -11.07 3.48 12.30
C HIS A 176 -10.92 2.93 13.72
N ASN A 177 -9.87 2.12 13.98
CA ASN A 177 -9.58 1.59 15.31
C ASN A 177 -8.71 2.54 16.14
N GLN A 178 -7.86 3.35 15.50
CA GLN A 178 -7.05 4.35 16.21
C GLN A 178 -7.83 5.60 16.64
N ILE A 179 -9.00 5.85 16.04
CA ILE A 179 -9.87 7.00 16.38
C ILE A 179 -10.85 6.66 17.52
N ARG A 180 -11.02 5.37 17.82
CA ARG A 180 -11.84 4.90 18.96
C ARG A 180 -11.03 4.91 20.24
#